data_AF-A0A0C2I5H1-F1
#
_entry.id   AF-A0A0C2I5H1-F1
#
_cell.length_a   1.000
_cell.length_b   1.000
_cell.length_c   1.000
_cell.angle_alpha   90.00
_cell.angle_beta   90.00
_cell.angle_gamma   90.00
#
_symmetry.space_group_name_H-M   'P 1'
#
loop_
_entity.id
_entity.type
_entity.pdbx_description
1 polymer ?
#
loop_
_entity_poly.entity_id
_entity_poly.type
_entity_poly.pdbx_seq_one_letter_code
_entity_poly.pdbx_strand_id
1 'polypeptide(L)' 'MNKRYVLIMKYNNLFDKTTIFKTDFFYTLEEARITANVENENHWLTTIIDLEDSNIKWQGDK' A
#
# COMPACT_ATOMS: atom_id res chain seq x y z
N MET A 1 -4.46 -18.09 7.90
CA MET A 1 -4.84 -17.08 6.89
C MET A 1 -3.57 -16.36 6.48
N ASN A 2 -3.32 -16.21 5.19
CA ASN A 2 -2.25 -15.35 4.71
C ASN A 2 -2.79 -13.92 4.58
N LYS A 3 -1.94 -12.93 4.75
CA LYS A 3 -2.30 -11.54 4.47
C LYS A 3 -2.54 -11.41 2.97
N ARG A 4 -3.72 -10.94 2.59
CA ARG A 4 -4.19 -10.88 1.20
C ARG A 4 -3.98 -9.51 0.59
N TYR A 5 -4.00 -8.45 1.40
CA TYR A 5 -3.94 -7.08 0.88
C TYR A 5 -2.62 -6.43 1.28
N VAL A 6 -2.01 -5.72 0.35
CA VAL A 6 -0.88 -4.82 0.63
C VAL A 6 -1.30 -3.38 0.36
N LEU A 7 -1.03 -2.49 1.30
CA LEU A 7 -1.15 -1.05 1.17
C LEU A 7 0.23 -0.48 0.85
N ILE A 8 0.38 0.12 -0.31
CA ILE A 8 1.57 0.88 -0.68
C ILE A 8 1.28 2.35 -0.41
N MET A 9 2.19 3.02 0.28
CA MET A 9 2.08 4.43 0.64
C MET A 9 3.30 5.17 0.12
N LYS A 10 3.05 6.34 -0.48
CA LYS A 10 4.07 7.23 -1.00
C LYS A 10 3.87 8.63 -0.41
N TYR A 11 4.92 9.15 0.20
CA TYR A 11 4.97 10.54 0.65
C TYR A 11 6.05 11.28 -0.12
N ASN A 12 5.71 12.46 -0.66
CA ASN A 12 6.67 13.35 -1.29
C ASN A 12 6.93 14.52 -0.34
N ASN A 13 8.13 14.61 0.18
CA ASN A 13 8.54 15.75 0.98
C ASN A 13 9.06 16.85 0.05
N LEU A 14 8.36 17.99 0.03
CA LEU A 14 8.72 19.13 -0.82
C LEU A 14 9.96 19.90 -0.31
N PHE A 15 10.28 19.78 0.99
CA PHE A 15 11.35 20.56 1.61
C PHE A 15 12.75 20.01 1.26
N ASP A 16 12.92 18.69 1.34
CA ASP A 16 14.19 18.02 1.03
C ASP A 16 14.16 17.28 -0.33
N LYS A 17 13.04 17.38 -1.06
CA LYS A 17 12.81 16.71 -2.35
C LYS A 17 12.96 15.20 -2.27
N THR A 18 12.70 14.60 -1.11
CA THR A 18 12.73 13.15 -0.93
C THR A 18 11.37 12.51 -1.17
N THR A 19 11.40 11.24 -1.59
CA THR A 19 10.21 10.39 -1.65
C THR A 19 10.39 9.25 -0.68
N ILE A 20 9.41 9.07 0.21
CA ILE A 20 9.37 7.98 1.19
C ILE A 20 8.30 6.98 0.74
N PHE A 21 8.66 5.71 0.72
CA PHE A 21 7.74 4.61 0.50
C PHE A 21 7.58 3.80 1.77
N LYS A 22 6.33 3.40 2.06
CA LYS A 22 6.00 2.44 3.11
C LYS A 22 5.04 1.40 2.56
N THR A 23 5.07 0.21 3.16
CA THR A 23 4.18 -0.90 2.79
C THR A 23 3.67 -1.59 4.04
N ASP A 24 2.35 -1.77 4.13
CA ASP A 24 1.70 -2.53 5.19
C ASP A 24 0.85 -3.66 4.62
N PHE A 25 0.69 -4.75 5.38
CA PHE A 25 -0.02 -5.94 4.94
C PHE A 25 -1.21 -6.24 5.88
N PHE A 26 -2.34 -6.61 5.29
CA PHE A 26 -3.62 -6.80 5.97
C PHE A 26 -4.30 -8.13 5.60
N TYR A 27 -5.15 -8.64 6.49
CA TYR A 27 -5.93 -9.84 6.23
C TYR A 27 -7.19 -9.53 5.44
N THR A 28 -7.82 -8.38 5.69
CA THR A 28 -9.06 -7.96 5.03
C THR A 28 -8.90 -6.65 4.25
N LEU A 29 -9.76 -6.45 3.26
CA LEU A 29 -9.82 -5.20 2.49
C LEU A 29 -10.27 -4.03 3.37
N GLU A 30 -11.11 -4.29 4.36
CA GLU A 30 -11.64 -3.28 5.27
C GLU A 30 -10.54 -2.69 6.14
N GLU A 31 -9.69 -3.53 6.75
CA GLU A 31 -8.52 -3.08 7.51
C GLU A 31 -7.61 -2.19 6.64
N ALA A 32 -7.31 -2.62 5.42
CA ALA A 32 -6.46 -1.87 4.49
C ALA A 32 -7.09 -0.51 4.11
N ARG A 33 -8.43 -0.46 3.90
CA ARG A 33 -9.15 0.78 3.58
C ARG A 33 -9.15 1.77 4.74
N ILE A 34 -9.36 1.30 5.95
CA ILE A 34 -9.33 2.14 7.16
C ILE A 34 -7.95 2.81 7.28
N THR A 35 -6.88 2.03 7.20
CA THR A 35 -5.51 2.58 7.27
C THR A 35 -5.21 3.51 6.09
N ALA A 36 -5.60 3.13 4.86
CA ALA A 36 -5.37 3.96 3.69
C ALA A 36 -6.03 5.34 3.78
N ASN A 37 -7.24 5.42 4.34
CA ASN A 37 -7.95 6.67 4.54
C ASN A 37 -7.24 7.57 5.57
N VAL A 38 -6.84 7.00 6.71
CA VAL A 38 -6.08 7.73 7.76
C VAL A 38 -4.77 8.29 7.21
N GLU A 39 -4.02 7.48 6.47
CA GLU A 39 -2.73 7.93 5.91
C GLU A 39 -2.91 8.93 4.77
N ASN A 40 -4.01 8.83 4.01
CA ASN A 40 -4.33 9.83 2.99
C ASN A 40 -4.62 11.21 3.58
N GLU A 41 -5.32 11.27 4.72
CA GLU A 41 -5.49 12.51 5.49
C GLU A 41 -4.15 13.09 5.97
N ASN A 42 -3.17 12.23 6.25
CA ASN A 42 -1.78 12.60 6.56
C ASN A 42 -0.92 12.90 5.31
N HIS A 43 -1.54 13.17 4.16
CA HIS A 43 -0.89 13.50 2.89
C HIS A 43 -0.09 12.38 2.23
N TRP A 44 -0.33 11.12 2.61
CA TRP A 44 0.21 9.99 1.87
C TRP A 44 -0.65 9.68 0.65
N LEU A 45 -0.01 9.43 -0.48
CA LEU A 45 -0.66 8.80 -1.62
C LEU A 45 -0.69 7.29 -1.36
N THR A 46 -1.88 6.70 -1.38
CA THR A 46 -2.09 5.32 -0.99
C THR A 46 -2.64 4.48 -2.15
N THR A 47 -2.20 3.23 -2.26
CA THR A 47 -2.73 2.23 -3.20
C THR A 47 -2.88 0.91 -2.46
N ILE A 48 -4.06 0.28 -2.57
CA ILE A 48 -4.31 -1.07 -2.04
C ILE A 48 -4.22 -2.05 -3.21
N ILE A 49 -3.51 -3.15 -3.01
CA ILE A 49 -3.37 -4.24 -3.96
C ILE A 49 -3.87 -5.53 -3.30
N ASP A 50 -4.75 -6.25 -4.00
CA ASP A 50 -5.16 -7.61 -3.64
C ASP A 50 -4.16 -8.61 -4.22
N LEU A 51 -3.41 -9.30 -3.37
CA LEU A 51 -2.37 -10.25 -3.75
C LEU A 51 -2.92 -11.55 -4.36
N GLU A 52 -4.22 -11.80 -4.21
CA GLU A 52 -4.90 -12.93 -4.86
C GLU A 52 -5.56 -12.52 -6.19
N ASP A 53 -5.43 -11.27 -6.63
CA ASP A 53 -5.91 -10.84 -7.94
C ASP A 53 -5.16 -11.58 -9.05
N SER A 54 -5.88 -12.43 -9.77
CA SER A 54 -5.37 -13.23 -10.89
C SER A 54 -4.76 -12.40 -12.03
N ASN A 55 -5.05 -11.10 -12.11
CA ASN A 55 -4.46 -10.20 -13.08
C ASN A 55 -3.04 -9.75 -12.70
N ILE A 56 -2.64 -9.93 -11.43
CA ILE A 56 -1.31 -9.58 -10.96
C ILE A 56 -0.34 -10.73 -11.27
N LYS A 57 0.65 -10.44 -12.10
CA LYS A 57 1.72 -11.37 -12.46
C LYS A 57 3.01 -10.97 -11.76
N TRP A 58 3.56 -11.88 -10.96
CA TRP A 58 4.81 -11.64 -10.26
C TRP A 58 5.97 -11.47 -11.25
N GLN A 59 6.77 -10.41 -11.08
CA GLN A 59 7.85 -10.01 -12.00
C GLN A 59 9.25 -10.31 -11.46
N GLY A 60 9.35 -10.94 -10.28
CA GLY A 60 10.62 -11.39 -9.70
C GLY A 60 10.94 -12.82 -10.12
N ASP A 61 12.22 -13.16 -10.19
CA ASP A 61 12.65 -14.54 -10.41
C ASP A 61 12.11 -15.45 -9.28
N LYS A 62 11.65 -16.64 -9.68
CA LYS A 62 11.11 -17.66 -8.77
C LYS A 62 12.16 -18.20 -7.81
#